data_AF-A0A916XHZ0-F1
#
_entry.id   AF-A0A916XHZ0-F1
#
_cell.length_a   1.000
_cell.length_b   1.000
_cell.length_c   1.000
_cell.angle_alpha   90.00
_cell.angle_beta   90.00
_cell.angle_gamma   90.00
#
_symmetry.space_group_name_H-M   'P 1'
#
loop_
_entity.id
_entity.type
_entity.pdbx_description
1 polymer ?
#
loop_
_entity_poly.entity_id
_entity_poly.type
_entity_poly.pdbx_seq_one_letter_code
_entity_poly.pdbx_strand_id
1 'polypeptide(L)'
;MPERFLNIGRGNTAIPGFIHIDQSAGADLQHDVTTGIPFPDQSIEGIFCDNFIEYLDQGQGLAFLRECRRVLTPGGTLRILTPDLDHVVAAYVTENWQAPKADAAKREWIDNRAESLNMQMRGNGRQWLYNAHELIRSARFAGLDNPVRQQADTSSIPALASHGSADSSKLVIEFSPWKPALEETPLVSIVIPGYKARYFGAAIESALNQTYANIEILVLDDSSDEQIFKLIQASAAPQRIRYLKNTPRLGEAMSLTRGIQEARGQLIKPLYDDDCLLSDCVERMVAAMQKCPASTLAISRRYTINASGERIESQSISVANASCEISGLSLAAFTLATGRNYIGPPSSVMFRRDDALSLQACVMTFAGEFTHGAGDVTMYLNLLSRGDAVFLMDMLSEFRIHDDHTSSNPAIFVHERNSWIYLKHHGQRLGMIPADANIKIKRAI
;
A
#
# COMPACT_ATOMS: atom_id res chain seq x y z
N MET A 1 25.46 5.74 -23.84
CA MET A 1 25.04 4.58 -23.03
C MET A 1 23.67 4.92 -22.46
N PRO A 2 22.71 3.99 -22.28
CA PRO A 2 21.48 4.35 -21.58
C PRO A 2 21.88 4.89 -20.20
N GLU A 3 21.30 6.03 -19.85
CA GLU A 3 21.64 6.76 -18.64
C GLU A 3 21.05 6.03 -17.44
N ARG A 4 21.90 5.61 -16.50
CA ARG A 4 21.53 4.66 -15.45
C ARG A 4 21.25 5.31 -14.10
N PHE A 5 21.67 6.56 -13.90
CA PHE A 5 21.63 7.22 -12.61
C PHE A 5 21.10 8.65 -12.69
N LEU A 6 20.23 9.02 -11.75
CA LEU A 6 19.67 10.38 -11.63
C LEU A 6 20.19 11.09 -10.38
N ASN A 7 20.51 12.37 -10.51
CA ASN A 7 20.89 13.26 -9.41
C ASN A 7 19.84 14.38 -9.26
N ILE A 8 19.14 14.39 -8.12
CA ILE A 8 18.03 15.30 -7.83
C ILE A 8 18.33 16.07 -6.54
N GLY A 9 18.17 17.41 -6.56
CA GLY A 9 18.17 18.23 -5.34
C GLY A 9 19.48 18.92 -4.95
N ARG A 10 20.60 18.60 -5.60
CA ARG A 10 21.93 19.10 -5.19
C ARG A 10 22.26 20.51 -5.69
N GLY A 11 21.29 21.23 -6.28
CA GLY A 11 21.55 22.45 -7.07
C GLY A 11 22.61 22.17 -8.15
N ASN A 12 23.40 23.19 -8.55
CA ASN A 12 24.36 23.11 -9.67
C ASN A 12 25.54 22.12 -9.51
N THR A 13 25.53 21.21 -8.53
CA THR A 13 26.64 20.28 -8.30
C THR A 13 26.41 18.97 -9.04
N ALA A 14 26.95 18.88 -10.26
CA ALA A 14 26.90 17.66 -11.06
C ALA A 14 27.67 16.50 -10.40
N ILE A 15 27.18 15.29 -10.62
CA ILE A 15 27.84 14.04 -10.22
C ILE A 15 28.27 13.33 -11.50
N PRO A 16 29.57 13.05 -11.70
CA PRO A 16 30.02 12.32 -12.88
C PRO A 16 29.27 10.99 -13.06
N GLY A 17 28.69 10.77 -14.23
CA GLY A 17 27.93 9.55 -14.54
C GLY A 17 26.45 9.58 -14.17
N PHE A 18 25.94 10.72 -13.68
CA PHE A 18 24.53 10.94 -13.37
C PHE A 18 23.94 11.98 -14.32
N ILE A 19 22.66 11.84 -14.65
CA ILE A 19 21.89 12.95 -15.21
C ILE A 19 21.45 13.83 -14.05
N HIS A 20 21.83 15.10 -14.09
CA HIS A 20 21.36 16.07 -13.14
C HIS A 20 20.00 16.67 -13.56
N ILE A 21 18.98 16.52 -12.71
CA ILE A 21 17.66 17.11 -12.89
C ILE A 21 17.43 18.17 -11.81
N ASP A 22 17.20 19.41 -12.22
CA ASP A 22 16.92 20.55 -11.34
C ASP A 22 16.12 21.62 -12.10
N GLN A 23 15.57 22.62 -11.41
CA GLN A 23 14.91 23.76 -12.08
C GLN A 23 15.90 24.89 -12.43
N SER A 24 17.10 24.86 -11.86
CA SER A 24 18.14 25.87 -12.05
C SER A 24 18.82 25.77 -13.43
N ALA A 25 19.35 26.91 -13.89
CA ALA A 25 20.14 26.97 -15.12
C ALA A 25 21.49 26.27 -14.90
N GLY A 26 21.77 25.24 -15.72
CA GLY A 26 23.01 24.44 -15.64
C GLY A 26 22.79 22.95 -15.36
N ALA A 27 21.55 22.52 -15.12
CA ALA A 27 21.20 21.10 -15.07
C ALA A 27 21.26 20.45 -16.46
N ASP A 28 21.60 19.16 -16.51
CA ASP A 28 21.51 18.37 -17.75
C ASP A 28 20.07 18.33 -18.26
N LEU A 29 19.12 18.30 -17.32
CA LEU A 29 17.69 18.41 -17.59
C LEU A 29 17.02 19.43 -16.67
N GLN A 30 16.62 20.56 -17.24
CA GLN A 30 15.88 21.59 -16.51
C GLN A 30 14.40 21.20 -16.39
N HIS A 31 13.97 20.63 -15.25
CA HIS A 31 12.63 20.06 -15.10
C HIS A 31 12.13 20.10 -13.65
N ASP A 32 10.82 20.33 -13.48
CA ASP A 32 10.16 20.23 -12.17
C ASP A 32 9.69 18.80 -11.90
N VAL A 33 10.47 18.06 -11.10
CA VAL A 33 10.16 16.66 -10.77
C VAL A 33 8.87 16.48 -9.96
N THR A 34 8.27 17.55 -9.43
CA THR A 34 6.93 17.47 -8.81
C THR A 34 5.83 17.21 -9.83
N THR A 35 6.10 17.45 -11.12
CA THR A 35 5.19 17.17 -12.25
C THR A 35 5.39 15.80 -12.87
N GLY A 36 6.32 14.99 -12.33
CA GLY A 36 6.71 13.70 -12.87
C GLY A 36 8.20 13.63 -13.20
N ILE A 37 8.78 12.43 -13.22
CA ILE A 37 10.16 12.22 -13.67
C ILE A 37 10.12 11.81 -15.14
N PRO A 38 10.72 12.57 -16.08
CA PRO A 38 10.51 12.41 -17.53
C PRO A 38 11.31 11.25 -18.14
N PHE A 39 11.28 10.09 -17.50
CA PHE A 39 11.94 8.86 -17.92
C PHE A 39 10.91 7.72 -18.02
N PRO A 40 11.12 6.73 -18.91
CA PRO A 40 10.25 5.56 -19.01
C PRO A 40 10.20 4.76 -17.72
N ASP A 41 9.13 3.97 -17.55
CA ASP A 41 9.02 3.00 -16.46
C ASP A 41 10.22 2.04 -16.47
N GLN A 42 10.76 1.74 -15.29
CA GLN A 42 11.84 0.77 -15.11
C GLN A 42 13.06 1.00 -16.02
N SER A 43 13.52 2.25 -16.13
CA SER A 43 14.66 2.64 -16.98
C SER A 43 15.90 3.11 -16.22
N ILE A 44 15.78 3.35 -14.90
CA ILE A 44 16.84 3.91 -14.05
C ILE A 44 17.34 2.86 -13.05
N GLU A 45 18.66 2.74 -12.89
CA GLU A 45 19.29 1.80 -11.94
C GLU A 45 19.43 2.43 -10.54
N GLY A 46 19.68 3.73 -10.46
CA GLY A 46 19.77 4.43 -9.16
C GLY A 46 19.37 5.89 -9.18
N ILE A 47 18.81 6.37 -8.07
CA ILE A 47 18.47 7.77 -7.86
C ILE A 47 19.19 8.26 -6.61
N PHE A 48 19.94 9.34 -6.75
CA PHE A 48 20.55 10.07 -5.65
C PHE A 48 19.75 11.36 -5.43
N CYS A 49 19.09 11.47 -4.27
CA CYS A 49 18.30 12.62 -3.86
C CYS A 49 18.93 13.26 -2.62
N ASP A 50 19.38 14.51 -2.71
CA ASP A 50 20.03 15.22 -1.59
C ASP A 50 19.44 16.62 -1.40
N ASN A 51 18.92 16.92 -0.20
CA ASN A 51 18.29 18.19 0.20
C ASN A 51 17.21 18.68 -0.77
N PHE A 52 16.23 17.83 -1.05
CA PHE A 52 15.11 18.16 -1.94
C PHE A 52 13.76 17.79 -1.35
N ILE A 53 13.60 16.56 -0.87
CA ILE A 53 12.31 16.04 -0.43
C ILE A 53 11.70 16.87 0.72
N GLU A 54 12.53 17.54 1.53
CA GLU A 54 12.06 18.39 2.62
C GLU A 54 11.39 19.70 2.18
N TYR A 55 11.57 20.09 0.92
CA TYR A 55 10.93 21.25 0.32
C TYR A 55 9.56 20.93 -0.28
N LEU A 56 9.20 19.66 -0.35
CA LEU A 56 7.89 19.21 -0.79
C LEU A 56 6.92 19.13 0.39
N ASP A 57 5.65 19.46 0.14
CA ASP A 57 4.62 19.05 1.09
C ASP A 57 4.46 17.52 1.12
N GLN A 58 3.73 16.99 2.08
CA GLN A 58 3.60 15.54 2.26
C GLN A 58 2.99 14.82 1.03
N GLY A 59 2.06 15.46 0.32
CA GLY A 59 1.42 14.91 -0.87
C GLY A 59 2.36 14.90 -2.07
N GLN A 60 3.06 16.01 -2.30
CA GLN A 60 4.11 16.15 -3.30
C GLN A 60 5.26 15.16 -3.06
N GLY A 61 5.70 15.01 -1.81
CA GLY A 61 6.73 14.03 -1.43
C GLY A 61 6.32 12.60 -1.76
N LEU A 62 5.06 12.22 -1.49
CA LEU A 62 4.53 10.91 -1.87
C LEU A 62 4.44 10.73 -3.39
N ALA A 63 4.03 11.77 -4.14
CA ALA A 63 4.02 11.72 -5.60
C ALA A 63 5.43 11.52 -6.16
N PHE A 64 6.42 12.26 -5.65
CA PHE A 64 7.82 12.11 -6.00
C PHE A 64 8.36 10.71 -5.72
N LEU A 65 8.08 10.14 -4.54
CA LEU A 65 8.48 8.77 -4.19
C LEU A 65 7.87 7.73 -5.14
N ARG A 66 6.61 7.92 -5.56
CA ARG A 66 5.95 7.02 -6.53
C ARG A 66 6.58 7.12 -7.92
N GLU A 67 6.99 8.31 -8.34
CA GLU A 67 7.73 8.51 -9.59
C GLU A 67 9.12 7.88 -9.54
N CYS A 68 9.83 8.02 -8.40
CA CYS A 68 11.09 7.31 -8.18
C CYS A 68 10.89 5.79 -8.33
N ARG A 69 9.87 5.22 -7.68
CA ARG A 69 9.52 3.79 -7.84
C ARG A 69 9.22 3.44 -9.30
N ARG A 70 8.47 4.29 -10.02
CA ARG A 70 8.05 4.03 -11.41
C ARG A 70 9.26 3.92 -12.34
N VAL A 71 10.21 4.85 -12.25
CA VAL A 71 11.37 4.89 -13.16
C VAL A 71 12.46 3.91 -12.78
N LEU A 72 12.54 3.48 -11.51
CA LEU A 72 13.53 2.50 -11.07
C LEU A 72 13.28 1.11 -11.67
N THR A 73 14.34 0.51 -12.19
CA THR A 73 14.40 -0.90 -12.61
C THR A 73 14.17 -1.85 -11.42
N PRO A 74 13.70 -3.09 -11.67
CA PRO A 74 13.74 -4.13 -10.64
C PRO A 74 15.16 -4.27 -10.07
N GLY A 75 15.30 -4.17 -8.75
CA GLY A 75 16.60 -4.18 -8.07
C GLY A 75 17.33 -2.83 -8.02
N GLY A 76 16.78 -1.77 -8.61
CA GLY A 76 17.33 -0.42 -8.50
C GLY A 76 17.29 0.14 -7.07
N THR A 77 17.96 1.27 -6.84
CA THR A 77 18.02 1.89 -5.50
C THR A 77 17.71 3.39 -5.53
N LEU A 78 16.80 3.83 -4.68
CA LEU A 78 16.60 5.23 -4.31
C LEU A 78 17.39 5.51 -3.03
N ARG A 79 18.31 6.49 -3.09
CA ARG A 79 19.04 6.99 -1.92
C ARG A 79 18.59 8.41 -1.61
N ILE A 80 18.09 8.63 -0.39
CA ILE A 80 17.63 9.93 0.08
C ILE A 80 18.55 10.42 1.20
N LEU A 81 19.02 11.66 1.07
CA LEU A 81 19.71 12.44 2.08
C LEU A 81 18.88 13.68 2.37
N THR A 82 18.41 13.81 3.61
CA THR A 82 17.54 14.92 4.06
C THR A 82 17.92 15.30 5.49
N PRO A 83 17.66 16.54 5.96
CA PRO A 83 17.78 16.86 7.39
C PRO A 83 16.98 15.87 8.27
N ASP A 84 17.58 15.42 9.38
CA ASP A 84 16.95 14.50 10.33
C ASP A 84 16.12 15.27 11.36
N LEU A 85 14.80 15.06 11.36
CA LEU A 85 13.90 15.67 12.34
C LEU A 85 14.26 15.30 13.79
N ASP A 86 14.71 14.06 14.05
CA ASP A 86 15.07 13.65 15.40
C ASP A 86 16.29 14.44 15.90
N HIS A 87 17.23 14.75 15.00
CA HIS A 87 18.38 15.61 15.30
C HIS A 87 17.96 17.06 15.59
N VAL A 88 17.04 17.62 14.79
CA VAL A 88 16.50 18.97 15.00
C VAL A 88 15.80 19.09 16.36
N VAL A 89 14.98 18.09 16.72
CA VAL A 89 14.28 18.04 18.01
C VAL A 89 15.27 17.86 19.17
N ALA A 90 16.26 16.98 19.02
CA ALA A 90 17.30 16.79 20.05
C ALA A 90 18.06 18.10 20.33
N ALA A 91 18.41 18.87 19.30
CA ALA A 91 19.06 20.17 19.47
C ALA A 91 18.16 21.19 20.23
N TYR A 92 16.84 21.14 20.01
CA TYR A 92 15.89 21.97 20.74
C TYR A 92 15.80 21.60 22.23
N VAL A 93 15.76 20.30 22.53
CA VAL A 93 15.60 19.79 23.91
C VAL A 93 16.89 19.90 24.72
N THR A 94 18.05 19.68 24.11
CA THR A 94 19.36 19.63 24.79
C THR A 94 20.09 20.99 24.88
N GLU A 95 19.42 22.08 24.51
CA GLU A 95 19.98 23.44 24.46
C GLU A 95 21.16 23.64 23.47
N ASN A 96 21.50 22.61 22.69
CA ASN A 96 22.53 22.66 21.64
C ASN A 96 22.08 23.39 20.35
N TRP A 97 20.94 24.10 20.38
CA TRP A 97 20.42 24.85 19.24
C TRP A 97 21.33 26.02 18.81
N GLN A 98 22.26 26.43 19.68
CA GLN A 98 23.28 27.46 19.47
C GLN A 98 24.60 26.94 18.86
N ALA A 99 24.74 25.63 18.65
CA ALA A 99 25.98 25.05 18.12
C ALA A 99 26.40 25.75 16.81
N PRO A 100 27.70 26.05 16.61
CA PRO A 100 28.17 26.79 15.44
C PRO A 100 27.84 26.01 14.17
N LYS A 101 27.07 26.62 13.28
CA LYS A 101 26.69 26.05 11.98
C LYS A 101 27.46 26.75 10.86
N ALA A 102 27.68 26.03 9.76
CA ALA A 102 28.41 26.54 8.60
C ALA A 102 27.82 27.85 8.02
N ASP A 103 26.58 28.19 8.38
CA ASP A 103 25.85 29.38 8.00
C ASP A 103 25.53 30.31 9.19
N ALA A 104 26.36 30.34 10.24
CA ALA A 104 26.16 31.16 11.44
C ALA A 104 25.80 32.63 11.14
N ALA A 105 26.41 33.23 10.11
CA ALA A 105 26.10 34.60 9.66
C ALA A 105 24.65 34.78 9.15
N LYS A 106 23.99 33.73 8.65
CA LYS A 106 22.58 33.75 8.23
C LYS A 106 21.61 33.55 9.40
N ARG A 107 22.14 33.33 10.61
CA ARG A 107 21.39 32.93 11.81
C ARG A 107 21.64 33.87 13.00
N GLU A 108 22.21 35.05 12.75
CA GLU A 108 22.55 36.06 13.78
C GLU A 108 21.34 36.61 14.53
N TRP A 109 20.14 36.51 13.97
CA TRP A 109 18.89 36.97 14.60
C TRP A 109 18.25 35.93 15.52
N ILE A 110 18.75 34.69 15.55
CA ILE A 110 18.15 33.61 16.33
C ILE A 110 18.52 33.78 17.81
N ASP A 111 17.58 34.28 18.60
CA ASP A 111 17.79 34.65 20.01
C ASP A 111 17.36 33.53 20.99
N ASN A 112 16.45 32.65 20.55
CA ASN A 112 15.92 31.60 21.40
C ASN A 112 15.69 30.27 20.67
N ARG A 113 15.50 29.20 21.46
CA ARG A 113 15.28 27.84 20.92
C ARG A 113 14.06 27.72 20.01
N ALA A 114 13.00 28.52 20.24
CA ALA A 114 11.78 28.46 19.42
C ALA A 114 12.01 29.05 18.03
N GLU A 115 12.78 30.14 17.93
CA GLU A 115 13.23 30.69 16.65
C GLU A 115 14.14 29.71 15.90
N SER A 116 15.08 29.08 16.62
CA SER A 116 15.96 28.06 16.04
C SER A 116 15.16 26.87 15.48
N LEU A 117 14.14 26.40 16.21
CA LEU A 117 13.27 25.33 15.73
C LEU A 117 12.46 25.76 14.50
N ASN A 118 11.81 26.93 14.52
CA ASN A 118 11.04 27.43 13.38
C ASN A 118 11.90 27.59 12.13
N MET A 119 13.11 28.13 12.26
CA MET A 119 14.04 28.27 11.14
C MET A 119 14.52 26.90 10.65
N GLN A 120 14.83 25.94 11.53
CA GLN A 120 15.22 24.60 11.10
C GLN A 120 14.09 23.88 10.34
N MET A 121 12.85 24.02 10.82
CA MET A 121 11.66 23.39 10.24
C MET A 121 11.18 24.05 8.94
N ARG A 122 11.22 25.38 8.85
CA ARG A 122 10.56 26.15 7.76
C ARG A 122 11.50 27.07 6.98
N GLY A 123 12.73 27.26 7.45
CA GLY A 123 13.70 28.13 6.82
C GLY A 123 13.95 27.73 5.37
N ASN A 124 14.18 28.73 4.52
CA ASN A 124 14.37 28.58 3.08
C ASN A 124 13.21 27.88 2.35
N GLY A 125 12.00 27.87 2.91
CA GLY A 125 10.82 27.29 2.26
C GLY A 125 10.65 25.79 2.45
N ARG A 126 11.33 25.18 3.43
CA ARG A 126 11.06 23.79 3.82
C ARG A 126 9.61 23.61 4.25
N GLN A 127 9.02 22.50 3.85
CA GLN A 127 7.60 22.21 4.08
C GLN A 127 7.40 20.99 4.97
N TRP A 128 8.23 19.95 4.84
CA TRP A 128 8.06 18.70 5.59
C TRP A 128 9.41 18.05 5.96
N LEU A 129 9.76 18.05 7.25
CA LEU A 129 10.94 17.32 7.72
C LEU A 129 10.59 15.86 8.05
N TYR A 130 11.58 14.98 7.84
CA TYR A 130 11.44 13.56 8.06
C TYR A 130 12.36 13.09 9.18
N ASN A 131 11.85 12.21 10.05
CA ASN A 131 12.70 11.25 10.74
C ASN A 131 12.64 9.89 10.02
N ALA A 132 13.41 8.92 10.51
CA ALA A 132 13.48 7.59 9.90
C ALA A 132 12.09 6.92 9.82
N HIS A 133 11.29 7.01 10.89
CA HIS A 133 9.97 6.40 10.94
C HIS A 133 9.02 6.95 9.86
N GLU A 134 8.91 8.28 9.73
CA GLU A 134 8.04 8.89 8.73
C GLU A 134 8.53 8.64 7.31
N LEU A 135 9.84 8.76 7.04
CA LEU A 135 10.37 8.54 5.69
C LEU A 135 10.13 7.09 5.23
N ILE A 136 10.38 6.11 6.11
CA ILE A 136 10.11 4.69 5.83
C ILE A 136 8.62 4.46 5.59
N ARG A 137 7.75 5.04 6.43
CA ARG A 137 6.30 4.92 6.28
C ARG A 137 5.82 5.48 4.93
N SER A 138 6.30 6.67 4.53
CA SER A 138 5.98 7.30 3.26
C SER A 138 6.51 6.50 2.07
N ALA A 139 7.74 6.01 2.13
CA ALA A 139 8.35 5.18 1.09
C ALA A 139 7.55 3.89 0.88
N ARG A 140 7.20 3.17 1.96
CA ARG A 140 6.35 1.97 1.90
C ARG A 140 4.99 2.26 1.31
N PHE A 141 4.36 3.37 1.69
CA PHE A 141 3.08 3.78 1.12
C PHE A 141 3.17 4.12 -0.38
N ALA A 142 4.35 4.52 -0.85
CA ALA A 142 4.64 4.76 -2.26
C ALA A 142 5.09 3.50 -3.03
N GLY A 143 5.23 2.34 -2.38
CA GLY A 143 5.68 1.08 -2.98
C GLY A 143 7.21 0.92 -3.06
N LEU A 144 7.95 1.61 -2.19
CA LEU A 144 9.39 1.45 -1.99
C LEU A 144 9.62 0.71 -0.66
N ASP A 145 10.42 -0.36 -0.67
CA ASP A 145 10.66 -1.23 0.49
C ASP A 145 12.16 -1.38 0.80
N ASN A 146 12.50 -2.36 1.65
CA ASN A 146 13.86 -2.69 2.09
C ASN A 146 14.65 -1.48 2.59
N PRO A 147 14.13 -0.73 3.58
CA PRO A 147 14.82 0.44 4.08
C PRO A 147 16.15 0.06 4.74
N VAL A 148 17.24 0.64 4.24
CA VAL A 148 18.58 0.48 4.85
C VAL A 148 19.10 1.86 5.25
N ARG A 149 19.27 2.08 6.56
CA ARG A 149 19.93 3.29 7.05
C ARG A 149 21.44 3.17 6.79
N GLN A 150 22.01 4.17 6.15
CA GLN A 150 23.42 4.19 5.77
C GLN A 150 24.13 5.39 6.41
N GLN A 151 25.46 5.40 6.36
CA GLN A 151 26.24 6.64 6.50
C GLN A 151 26.31 7.35 5.15
N ALA A 152 26.64 8.65 5.14
CA ALA A 152 26.64 9.47 3.92
C ALA A 152 27.58 8.91 2.83
N ASP A 153 28.68 8.30 3.24
CA ASP A 153 29.75 7.78 2.39
C ASP A 153 29.64 6.29 2.04
N THR A 154 28.62 5.60 2.56
CA THR A 154 28.43 4.15 2.37
C THR A 154 27.17 3.85 1.58
N SER A 155 27.28 2.96 0.58
CA SER A 155 26.16 2.44 -0.20
C SER A 155 26.49 1.04 -0.71
N SER A 156 25.46 0.21 -0.87
CA SER A 156 25.58 -1.07 -1.59
C SER A 156 25.84 -0.89 -3.09
N ILE A 157 25.50 0.28 -3.65
CA ILE A 157 25.81 0.67 -5.03
C ILE A 157 26.90 1.74 -4.98
N PRO A 158 28.16 1.43 -5.37
CA PRO A 158 29.28 2.37 -5.26
C PRO A 158 29.05 3.71 -5.96
N ALA A 159 28.29 3.73 -7.06
CA ALA A 159 27.94 4.99 -7.75
C ALA A 159 27.10 5.93 -6.87
N LEU A 160 26.28 5.40 -5.96
CA LEU A 160 25.45 6.15 -5.01
C LEU A 160 26.20 6.49 -3.70
N ALA A 161 27.40 5.93 -3.49
CA ALA A 161 28.23 6.25 -2.35
C ALA A 161 28.87 7.64 -2.48
N SER A 162 28.84 8.41 -1.39
CA SER A 162 29.56 9.68 -1.16
C SER A 162 29.65 10.68 -2.32
N HIS A 163 28.54 11.36 -2.60
CA HIS A 163 28.54 12.67 -3.29
C HIS A 163 28.03 13.78 -2.36
N GLY A 164 28.13 13.63 -1.04
CA GLY A 164 27.56 14.57 -0.06
C GLY A 164 28.50 14.85 1.11
N SER A 165 28.20 15.89 1.90
CA SER A 165 28.91 16.17 3.16
C SER A 165 28.65 15.06 4.19
N ALA A 166 29.67 14.67 4.97
CA ALA A 166 29.58 13.76 6.11
C ALA A 166 28.86 14.41 7.32
N ASP A 167 27.75 15.08 7.06
CA ASP A 167 26.98 15.80 8.07
C ASP A 167 26.13 14.82 8.88
N SER A 168 26.49 14.64 10.15
CA SER A 168 25.79 13.78 11.09
C SER A 168 24.34 14.21 11.40
N SER A 169 23.92 15.41 10.98
CA SER A 169 22.54 15.88 11.09
C SER A 169 21.63 15.41 9.96
N LYS A 170 22.17 14.65 8.98
CA LYS A 170 21.41 14.09 7.88
C LYS A 170 20.87 12.69 8.18
N LEU A 171 19.61 12.49 7.78
CA LEU A 171 19.00 11.19 7.63
C LEU A 171 19.35 10.63 6.24
N VAL A 172 20.00 9.47 6.21
CA VAL A 172 20.37 8.77 4.98
C VAL A 172 19.72 7.40 4.96
N ILE A 173 18.79 7.19 4.03
CA ILE A 173 18.12 5.90 3.86
C ILE A 173 18.10 5.52 2.39
N GLU A 174 18.41 4.26 2.13
CA GLU A 174 18.24 3.61 0.83
C GLU A 174 16.96 2.78 0.82
N PHE A 175 16.28 2.80 -0.32
CA PHE A 175 15.10 2.01 -0.61
C PHE A 175 15.25 1.33 -1.96
N SER A 176 14.60 0.19 -2.13
CA SER A 176 14.47 -0.47 -3.43
C SER A 176 13.01 -0.48 -3.86
N PRO A 177 12.71 -0.40 -5.17
CA PRO A 177 11.37 -0.68 -5.62
C PRO A 177 11.04 -2.12 -5.24
N TRP A 178 9.92 -2.29 -4.57
CA TRP A 178 9.44 -3.61 -4.25
C TRP A 178 8.93 -4.30 -5.51
N LYS A 179 9.37 -5.53 -5.74
CA LYS A 179 8.62 -6.53 -6.55
C LYS A 179 9.29 -7.90 -6.47
N PRO A 180 8.73 -8.85 -5.70
CA PRO A 180 8.90 -10.26 -5.99
C PRO A 180 8.02 -10.60 -7.19
N ALA A 181 8.61 -11.17 -8.24
CA ALA A 181 7.85 -11.84 -9.27
C ALA A 181 6.97 -12.92 -8.60
N LEU A 182 5.74 -13.10 -9.08
CA LEU A 182 5.00 -14.30 -8.67
C LEU A 182 5.75 -15.51 -9.20
N GLU A 183 5.80 -16.58 -8.41
CA GLU A 183 6.17 -17.89 -8.92
C GLU A 183 5.29 -18.29 -10.11
N GLU A 184 5.73 -19.27 -10.91
CA GLU A 184 4.91 -19.80 -12.03
C GLU A 184 3.60 -20.40 -11.51
N THR A 185 3.63 -21.00 -10.33
CA THR A 185 2.46 -21.54 -9.62
C THR A 185 2.47 -21.06 -8.17
N PRO A 186 2.14 -19.77 -7.89
CA PRO A 186 2.25 -19.22 -6.55
C PRO A 186 1.29 -19.93 -5.59
N LEU A 187 1.73 -20.20 -4.36
CA LEU A 187 0.83 -20.66 -3.31
C LEU A 187 -0.20 -19.57 -3.00
N VAL A 188 -1.48 -19.93 -3.01
CA VAL A 188 -2.58 -19.03 -2.61
C VAL A 188 -3.12 -19.46 -1.26
N SER A 189 -3.16 -18.54 -0.31
CA SER A 189 -3.84 -18.74 0.97
C SER A 189 -5.28 -18.27 0.88
N ILE A 190 -6.23 -19.21 0.90
CA ILE A 190 -7.64 -18.90 1.12
C ILE A 190 -7.83 -18.67 2.63
N VAL A 191 -8.04 -17.42 3.01
CA VAL A 191 -8.15 -17.00 4.41
C VAL A 191 -9.62 -16.78 4.77
N ILE A 192 -10.12 -17.57 5.72
CA ILE A 192 -11.52 -17.57 6.15
C ILE A 192 -11.61 -17.08 7.60
N PRO A 193 -11.98 -15.81 7.85
CA PRO A 193 -12.33 -15.35 9.19
C PRO A 193 -13.69 -15.94 9.58
N GLY A 194 -13.69 -17.06 10.31
CA GLY A 194 -14.90 -17.77 10.70
C GLY A 194 -15.48 -17.26 12.01
N TYR A 195 -16.77 -16.97 12.05
CA TYR A 195 -17.47 -16.54 13.26
C TYR A 195 -18.85 -17.21 13.40
N LYS A 196 -19.60 -17.36 12.30
CA LYS A 196 -20.96 -17.91 12.28
C LYS A 196 -20.99 -19.22 11.50
N ALA A 197 -21.47 -20.28 12.14
CA ALA A 197 -21.53 -21.62 11.55
C ALA A 197 -22.59 -21.80 10.46
N ARG A 198 -23.62 -20.92 10.42
CA ARG A 198 -24.84 -21.09 9.60
C ARG A 198 -24.56 -21.36 8.12
N TYR A 199 -23.58 -20.68 7.54
CA TYR A 199 -23.24 -20.76 6.11
C TYR A 199 -21.82 -21.28 5.87
N PHE A 200 -21.02 -21.44 6.92
CA PHE A 200 -19.62 -21.80 6.85
C PHE A 200 -19.39 -23.11 6.08
N GLY A 201 -20.31 -24.08 6.20
CA GLY A 201 -20.23 -25.34 5.43
C GLY A 201 -20.19 -25.12 3.92
N ALA A 202 -20.98 -24.18 3.38
CA ALA A 202 -20.94 -23.86 1.95
C ALA A 202 -19.66 -23.12 1.57
N ALA A 203 -19.21 -22.18 2.41
CA ALA A 203 -17.97 -21.44 2.21
C ALA A 203 -16.76 -22.39 2.14
N ILE A 204 -16.60 -23.29 3.12
CA ILE A 204 -15.45 -24.20 3.16
C ILE A 204 -15.45 -25.20 2.01
N GLU A 205 -16.60 -25.73 1.63
CA GLU A 205 -16.71 -26.62 0.46
C GLU A 205 -16.36 -25.87 -0.84
N SER A 206 -16.74 -24.60 -0.98
CA SER A 206 -16.36 -23.78 -2.14
C SER A 206 -14.84 -23.55 -2.25
N ALA A 207 -14.14 -23.48 -1.10
CA ALA A 207 -12.69 -23.37 -1.04
C ALA A 207 -11.99 -24.71 -1.37
N LEU A 208 -12.54 -25.83 -0.91
CA LEU A 208 -12.01 -27.17 -1.16
C LEU A 208 -12.14 -27.58 -2.64
N ASN A 209 -13.18 -27.10 -3.32
CA ASN A 209 -13.51 -27.40 -4.71
C ASN A 209 -12.84 -26.48 -5.74
N GLN A 210 -11.82 -25.72 -5.36
CA GLN A 210 -11.04 -24.92 -6.30
C GLN A 210 -10.24 -25.81 -7.26
N THR A 211 -10.23 -25.43 -8.53
CA THR A 211 -9.46 -26.09 -9.61
C THR A 211 -7.96 -25.81 -9.51
N TYR A 212 -7.57 -24.67 -8.94
CA TYR A 212 -6.16 -24.34 -8.69
C TYR A 212 -5.60 -25.20 -7.56
N ALA A 213 -4.57 -25.99 -7.86
CA ALA A 213 -4.07 -27.02 -6.95
C ALA A 213 -3.23 -26.46 -5.80
N ASN A 214 -2.41 -25.42 -6.04
CA ASN A 214 -1.45 -24.90 -5.06
C ASN A 214 -2.11 -23.92 -4.09
N ILE A 215 -3.04 -24.43 -3.27
CA ILE A 215 -3.76 -23.66 -2.25
C ILE A 215 -3.47 -24.15 -0.84
N GLU A 216 -3.43 -23.24 0.11
CA GLU A 216 -3.70 -23.53 1.52
C GLU A 216 -5.04 -22.93 1.92
N ILE A 217 -5.80 -23.64 2.76
CA ILE A 217 -7.05 -23.14 3.33
C ILE A 217 -6.80 -22.90 4.81
N LEU A 218 -6.95 -21.65 5.24
CA LEU A 218 -6.66 -21.19 6.60
C LEU A 218 -7.92 -20.62 7.23
N VAL A 219 -8.43 -21.28 8.27
CA VAL A 219 -9.63 -20.85 9.01
C VAL A 219 -9.22 -20.22 10.34
N LEU A 220 -9.66 -18.98 10.57
CA LEU A 220 -9.45 -18.22 11.78
C LEU A 220 -10.76 -18.17 12.54
N ASP A 221 -10.95 -19.14 13.44
CA ASP A 221 -12.21 -19.29 14.16
C ASP A 221 -12.28 -18.32 15.34
N ASP A 222 -13.20 -17.37 15.25
CA ASP A 222 -13.51 -16.31 16.20
C ASP A 222 -14.82 -16.58 16.97
N SER A 223 -15.45 -17.73 16.74
CA SER A 223 -16.68 -18.15 17.42
C SER A 223 -16.41 -18.47 18.90
N SER A 224 -17.46 -18.39 19.73
CA SER A 224 -17.37 -18.73 21.15
C SER A 224 -17.55 -20.23 21.45
N ASP A 225 -17.87 -21.04 20.44
CA ASP A 225 -18.16 -22.46 20.58
C ASP A 225 -17.32 -23.30 19.60
N GLU A 226 -17.67 -24.58 19.43
CA GLU A 226 -16.94 -25.54 18.59
C GLU A 226 -17.64 -25.84 17.26
N GLN A 227 -18.68 -25.09 16.87
CA GLN A 227 -19.48 -25.43 15.69
C GLN A 227 -18.66 -25.35 14.39
N ILE A 228 -17.83 -24.32 14.24
CA ILE A 228 -16.93 -24.17 13.09
C ILE A 228 -15.95 -25.35 13.01
N PHE A 229 -15.32 -25.70 14.13
CA PHE A 229 -14.41 -26.86 14.19
C PHE A 229 -15.12 -28.17 13.80
N LYS A 230 -16.34 -28.40 14.28
CA LYS A 230 -17.13 -29.60 13.91
C LYS A 230 -17.45 -29.64 12.42
N LEU A 231 -17.78 -28.50 11.81
CA LEU A 231 -18.01 -28.40 10.37
C LEU A 231 -16.73 -28.69 9.56
N ILE A 232 -15.57 -28.21 10.01
CA ILE A 232 -14.28 -28.56 9.40
C ILE A 232 -14.06 -30.07 9.44
N GLN A 233 -14.23 -30.69 10.61
CA GLN A 233 -14.03 -32.13 10.78
C GLN A 233 -14.98 -32.99 9.92
N ALA A 234 -16.16 -32.47 9.60
CA ALA A 234 -17.15 -33.12 8.75
C ALA A 234 -17.00 -32.84 7.23
N SER A 235 -16.11 -31.91 6.85
CA SER A 235 -15.88 -31.55 5.44
C SER A 235 -15.22 -32.68 4.64
N ALA A 236 -15.22 -32.57 3.31
CA ALA A 236 -14.69 -33.62 2.44
C ALA A 236 -13.17 -33.88 2.61
N ALA A 237 -12.40 -32.90 3.09
CA ALA A 237 -10.96 -33.02 3.27
C ALA A 237 -10.43 -32.14 4.43
N PRO A 238 -10.76 -32.46 5.70
CA PRO A 238 -10.34 -31.68 6.88
C PRO A 238 -8.83 -31.49 6.97
N GLN A 239 -8.05 -32.48 6.53
CA GLN A 239 -6.59 -32.46 6.51
C GLN A 239 -5.99 -31.38 5.59
N ARG A 240 -6.76 -30.84 4.65
CA ARG A 240 -6.35 -29.71 3.79
C ARG A 240 -6.57 -28.35 4.45
N ILE A 241 -7.22 -28.32 5.62
CA ILE A 241 -7.62 -27.10 6.31
C ILE A 241 -6.71 -26.90 7.51
N ARG A 242 -6.04 -25.75 7.56
CA ARG A 242 -5.33 -25.31 8.76
C ARG A 242 -6.28 -24.48 9.60
N TYR A 243 -6.60 -24.98 10.79
CA TYR A 243 -7.52 -24.34 11.72
C TYR A 243 -6.77 -23.64 12.84
N LEU A 244 -7.09 -22.37 13.10
CA LEU A 244 -6.57 -21.59 14.22
C LEU A 244 -7.74 -20.95 14.98
N LYS A 245 -7.89 -21.29 16.26
CA LYS A 245 -8.85 -20.63 17.16
C LYS A 245 -8.28 -19.31 17.68
N ASN A 246 -9.11 -18.28 17.72
CA ASN A 246 -8.84 -17.03 18.42
C ASN A 246 -9.32 -17.16 19.87
N THR A 247 -8.42 -17.03 20.83
CA THR A 247 -8.75 -17.01 22.25
C THR A 247 -7.86 -15.98 22.95
N PRO A 248 -8.40 -14.80 23.31
CA PRO A 248 -9.79 -14.35 23.16
C PRO A 248 -10.18 -14.04 21.70
N ARG A 249 -11.47 -13.75 21.50
CA ARG A 249 -12.03 -13.25 20.23
C ARG A 249 -11.27 -12.00 19.76
N LEU A 250 -10.92 -11.95 18.48
CA LEU A 250 -10.19 -10.84 17.83
C LEU A 250 -11.11 -9.88 17.05
N GLY A 251 -12.27 -10.34 16.60
CA GLY A 251 -13.13 -9.61 15.67
C GLY A 251 -12.63 -9.70 14.23
N GLU A 252 -13.47 -9.27 13.27
CA GLU A 252 -13.25 -9.41 11.82
C GLU A 252 -11.87 -8.91 11.38
N ALA A 253 -11.55 -7.65 11.68
CA ALA A 253 -10.35 -7.00 11.17
C ALA A 253 -9.06 -7.67 11.67
N MET A 254 -8.99 -7.97 12.96
CA MET A 254 -7.80 -8.60 13.56
C MET A 254 -7.75 -10.10 13.25
N SER A 255 -8.89 -10.77 13.07
CA SER A 255 -8.95 -12.15 12.59
C SER A 255 -8.40 -12.25 11.17
N LEU A 256 -8.86 -11.40 10.24
CA LEU A 256 -8.31 -11.34 8.88
C LEU A 256 -6.81 -10.96 8.89
N THR A 257 -6.42 -9.96 9.69
CA THR A 257 -5.01 -9.56 9.83
C THR A 257 -4.13 -10.72 10.30
N ARG A 258 -4.54 -11.43 11.36
CA ARG A 258 -3.85 -12.64 11.84
C ARG A 258 -3.78 -13.68 10.74
N GLY A 259 -4.87 -13.89 10.01
CA GLY A 259 -4.90 -14.82 8.88
C GLY A 259 -3.87 -14.49 7.79
N ILE A 260 -3.73 -13.22 7.43
CA ILE A 260 -2.71 -12.76 6.46
C ILE A 260 -1.29 -12.94 7.01
N GLN A 261 -1.07 -12.69 8.31
CA GLN A 261 0.23 -12.90 8.95
C GLN A 261 0.63 -14.37 8.96
N GLU A 262 -0.31 -15.25 9.30
CA GLU A 262 -0.11 -16.71 9.39
C GLU A 262 -0.05 -17.36 8.00
N ALA A 263 -0.67 -16.75 6.99
CA ALA A 263 -0.69 -17.25 5.62
C ALA A 263 0.72 -17.53 5.08
N ARG A 264 0.88 -18.61 4.32
CA ARG A 264 2.14 -19.01 3.68
C ARG A 264 2.18 -18.70 2.19
N GLY A 265 1.03 -18.37 1.59
CA GLY A 265 0.92 -18.05 0.17
C GLY A 265 1.50 -16.68 -0.17
N GLN A 266 2.00 -16.56 -1.41
CA GLN A 266 2.36 -15.25 -1.99
C GLN A 266 1.12 -14.38 -2.20
N LEU A 267 -0.02 -15.04 -2.41
CA LEU A 267 -1.31 -14.42 -2.66
C LEU A 267 -2.31 -14.79 -1.57
N ILE A 268 -3.14 -13.84 -1.20
CA ILE A 268 -4.25 -14.01 -0.27
C ILE A 268 -5.56 -13.94 -1.04
N LYS A 269 -6.43 -14.92 -0.80
CA LYS A 269 -7.82 -14.91 -1.23
C LYS A 269 -8.71 -14.89 0.03
N PRO A 270 -9.21 -13.73 0.47
CA PRO A 270 -10.21 -13.72 1.53
C PRO A 270 -11.47 -14.46 1.05
N LEU A 271 -12.11 -15.17 1.97
CA LEU A 271 -13.42 -15.77 1.78
C LEU A 271 -14.17 -15.66 3.10
N TYR A 272 -15.24 -14.88 3.13
CA TYR A 272 -16.05 -14.70 4.33
C TYR A 272 -16.95 -15.92 4.55
N ASP A 273 -17.33 -16.18 5.80
CA ASP A 273 -17.98 -17.43 6.23
C ASP A 273 -19.43 -17.59 5.75
N ASP A 274 -19.99 -16.57 5.10
CA ASP A 274 -21.31 -16.52 4.47
C ASP A 274 -21.28 -16.50 2.93
N ASP A 275 -20.11 -16.27 2.33
CA ASP A 275 -19.90 -16.19 0.88
C ASP A 275 -19.44 -17.53 0.27
N CYS A 276 -19.43 -17.62 -1.06
CA CYS A 276 -18.91 -18.79 -1.78
C CYS A 276 -18.00 -18.37 -2.94
N LEU A 277 -17.00 -19.19 -3.24
CA LEU A 277 -16.16 -19.04 -4.45
C LEU A 277 -16.68 -19.96 -5.57
N LEU A 278 -16.60 -19.50 -6.81
CA LEU A 278 -16.76 -20.40 -7.95
C LEU A 278 -15.48 -21.22 -8.15
N SER A 279 -15.60 -22.41 -8.74
CA SER A 279 -14.53 -23.42 -8.77
C SER A 279 -13.25 -22.98 -9.50
N ASP A 280 -13.34 -22.03 -10.43
CA ASP A 280 -12.21 -21.47 -11.19
C ASP A 280 -11.77 -20.08 -10.70
N CYS A 281 -12.30 -19.61 -9.56
CA CYS A 281 -12.00 -18.30 -8.98
C CYS A 281 -10.50 -18.07 -8.79
N VAL A 282 -9.84 -18.97 -8.04
CA VAL A 282 -8.42 -18.81 -7.71
C VAL A 282 -7.56 -18.90 -8.97
N GLU A 283 -7.84 -19.85 -9.86
CA GLU A 283 -7.09 -20.03 -11.12
C GLU A 283 -7.13 -18.77 -11.99
N ARG A 284 -8.31 -18.20 -12.23
CA ARG A 284 -8.45 -16.99 -13.07
C ARG A 284 -7.79 -15.76 -12.43
N MET A 285 -7.92 -15.59 -11.11
CA MET A 285 -7.33 -14.44 -10.42
C MET A 285 -5.79 -14.52 -10.37
N VAL A 286 -5.22 -15.72 -10.19
CA VAL A 286 -3.76 -15.95 -10.28
C VAL A 286 -3.27 -15.59 -11.68
N ALA A 287 -3.93 -16.10 -12.72
CA ALA A 287 -3.56 -15.81 -14.10
C ALA A 287 -3.58 -14.30 -14.42
N ALA A 288 -4.57 -13.57 -13.90
CA ALA A 288 -4.65 -12.11 -14.07
C ALA A 288 -3.50 -11.38 -13.37
N MET A 289 -3.17 -11.76 -12.13
CA MET A 289 -2.07 -11.18 -11.36
C MET A 289 -0.69 -11.47 -11.98
N GLN A 290 -0.52 -12.62 -12.62
CA GLN A 290 0.70 -12.96 -13.36
C GLN A 290 0.83 -12.13 -14.65
N LYS A 291 -0.27 -11.92 -15.40
CA LYS A 291 -0.29 -11.04 -16.58
C LYS A 291 -0.01 -9.58 -16.23
N CYS A 292 -0.39 -9.15 -15.03
CA CYS A 292 -0.26 -7.78 -14.54
C CYS A 292 0.66 -7.73 -13.30
N PRO A 293 1.99 -7.88 -13.46
CA PRO A 293 2.92 -7.98 -12.34
C PRO A 293 3.02 -6.68 -11.52
N ALA A 294 2.54 -5.55 -12.04
CA ALA A 294 2.41 -4.28 -11.30
C ALA A 294 1.19 -4.20 -10.39
N SER A 295 0.23 -5.13 -10.54
CA SER A 295 -0.98 -5.12 -9.74
C SER A 295 -0.73 -5.72 -8.35
N THR A 296 -1.23 -5.01 -7.34
CA THR A 296 -1.25 -5.44 -5.93
C THR A 296 -2.59 -6.08 -5.56
N LEU A 297 -3.63 -5.80 -6.36
CA LEU A 297 -5.02 -6.20 -6.15
C LEU A 297 -5.64 -6.75 -7.46
N ALA A 298 -6.22 -7.94 -7.38
CA ALA A 298 -7.14 -8.48 -8.37
C ALA A 298 -8.58 -8.37 -7.88
N ILE A 299 -9.48 -8.00 -8.78
CA ILE A 299 -10.89 -7.73 -8.51
C ILE A 299 -11.72 -8.53 -9.51
N SER A 300 -12.72 -9.27 -9.04
CA SER A 300 -13.69 -9.95 -9.90
C SER A 300 -15.10 -9.41 -9.67
N ARG A 301 -16.00 -9.70 -10.60
CA ARG A 301 -17.44 -9.56 -10.34
C ARG A 301 -17.93 -10.76 -9.50
N ARG A 302 -19.16 -10.61 -9.01
CA ARG A 302 -19.82 -11.58 -8.13
C ARG A 302 -21.29 -11.70 -8.46
N TYR A 303 -21.85 -12.88 -8.23
CA TYR A 303 -23.29 -13.04 -8.10
C TYR A 303 -23.74 -12.57 -6.71
N THR A 304 -25.00 -12.15 -6.61
CA THR A 304 -25.66 -11.98 -5.31
C THR A 304 -26.55 -13.19 -5.08
N ILE A 305 -26.47 -13.77 -3.89
CA ILE A 305 -27.32 -14.90 -3.48
C ILE A 305 -28.12 -14.55 -2.21
N ASN A 306 -29.32 -15.10 -2.09
CA ASN A 306 -30.15 -14.93 -0.88
C ASN A 306 -29.71 -15.89 0.25
N ALA A 307 -30.45 -15.89 1.36
CA ALA A 307 -30.20 -16.79 2.49
C ALA A 307 -30.27 -18.29 2.13
N SER A 308 -31.07 -18.70 1.13
CA SER A 308 -31.13 -20.10 0.64
C SER A 308 -30.00 -20.45 -0.34
N GLY A 309 -29.20 -19.47 -0.79
CA GLY A 309 -28.14 -19.68 -1.79
C GLY A 309 -28.61 -19.57 -3.23
N GLU A 310 -29.82 -19.10 -3.47
CA GLU A 310 -30.33 -18.87 -4.81
C GLU A 310 -29.84 -17.51 -5.31
N ARG A 311 -29.38 -17.48 -6.56
CA ARG A 311 -28.96 -16.22 -7.21
C ARG A 311 -30.15 -15.30 -7.38
N ILE A 312 -29.97 -14.05 -6.99
CA ILE A 312 -30.96 -12.99 -7.13
C ILE A 312 -30.42 -11.88 -8.01
N GLU A 313 -31.33 -11.20 -8.71
CA GLU A 313 -30.96 -10.05 -9.51
C GLU A 313 -30.49 -8.91 -8.60
N SER A 314 -29.35 -8.33 -8.94
CA SER A 314 -28.75 -7.22 -8.21
C SER A 314 -28.11 -6.29 -9.22
N GLN A 315 -28.17 -4.97 -8.96
CA GLN A 315 -27.49 -4.01 -9.80
C GLN A 315 -25.98 -4.31 -9.76
N SER A 316 -25.45 -4.81 -10.87
CA SER A 316 -24.02 -5.02 -10.99
C SER A 316 -23.37 -3.66 -11.24
N ILE A 317 -22.75 -3.14 -10.19
CA ILE A 317 -21.89 -1.98 -10.27
C ILE A 317 -20.50 -2.49 -10.69
N SER A 318 -19.95 -1.93 -11.76
CA SER A 318 -18.62 -2.31 -12.29
C SER A 318 -17.72 -1.10 -12.40
N VAL A 319 -16.42 -1.28 -12.15
CA VAL A 319 -15.39 -0.26 -12.35
C VAL A 319 -14.98 -0.12 -13.82
N ALA A 320 -15.25 -1.14 -14.64
CA ALA A 320 -14.92 -1.17 -16.07
C ALA A 320 -15.89 -2.07 -16.86
N ASN A 321 -15.89 -1.92 -18.19
CA ASN A 321 -16.77 -2.68 -19.08
C ASN A 321 -16.12 -3.94 -19.68
N ALA A 322 -14.84 -4.18 -19.39
CA ALA A 322 -14.07 -5.34 -19.84
C ALA A 322 -12.96 -5.63 -18.83
N SER A 323 -12.38 -6.84 -18.90
CA SER A 323 -11.21 -7.18 -18.10
C SER A 323 -10.02 -6.28 -18.48
N CYS A 324 -9.40 -5.64 -17.50
CA CYS A 324 -8.36 -4.65 -17.74
C CYS A 324 -7.42 -4.45 -16.55
N GLU A 325 -6.24 -3.91 -16.83
CA GLU A 325 -5.36 -3.32 -15.82
C GLU A 325 -5.73 -1.85 -15.61
N ILE A 326 -5.94 -1.45 -14.35
CA ILE A 326 -6.40 -0.13 -13.93
C ILE A 326 -5.33 0.52 -13.06
N SER A 327 -5.04 1.80 -13.29
CA SER A 327 -4.16 2.56 -12.41
C SER A 327 -4.70 2.58 -10.97
N GLY A 328 -3.89 2.11 -10.02
CA GLY A 328 -4.29 1.98 -8.62
C GLY A 328 -4.73 3.31 -8.01
N LEU A 329 -3.93 4.36 -8.20
CA LEU A 329 -4.26 5.70 -7.75
C LEU A 329 -5.55 6.25 -8.37
N SER A 330 -5.81 5.98 -9.65
CA SER A 330 -7.05 6.43 -10.29
C SER A 330 -8.29 5.73 -9.72
N LEU A 331 -8.16 4.43 -9.40
CA LEU A 331 -9.23 3.66 -8.78
C LEU A 331 -9.47 4.08 -7.32
N ALA A 332 -8.40 4.36 -6.58
CA ALA A 332 -8.50 4.90 -5.23
C ALA A 332 -9.14 6.29 -5.23
N ALA A 333 -8.71 7.18 -6.12
CA ALA A 333 -9.28 8.51 -6.32
C ALA A 333 -10.78 8.43 -6.62
N PHE A 334 -11.18 7.57 -7.56
CA PHE A 334 -12.58 7.36 -7.92
C PHE A 334 -13.41 6.85 -6.73
N THR A 335 -12.87 5.87 -5.99
CA THR A 335 -13.51 5.30 -4.78
C THR A 335 -13.73 6.39 -3.71
N LEU A 336 -12.70 7.19 -3.43
CA LEU A 336 -12.77 8.28 -2.45
C LEU A 336 -13.66 9.45 -2.88
N ALA A 337 -13.68 9.77 -4.18
CA ALA A 337 -14.48 10.86 -4.72
C ALA A 337 -15.98 10.54 -4.72
N THR A 338 -16.33 9.30 -5.09
CA THR A 338 -17.73 8.83 -5.12
C THR A 338 -18.27 8.42 -3.76
N GLY A 339 -17.39 8.08 -2.81
CA GLY A 339 -17.79 7.61 -1.47
C GLY A 339 -18.53 6.28 -1.51
N ARG A 340 -18.17 5.40 -2.45
CA ARG A 340 -18.81 4.09 -2.65
C ARG A 340 -17.76 3.01 -2.93
N ASN A 341 -18.01 1.80 -2.44
CA ASN A 341 -17.18 0.64 -2.73
C ASN A 341 -17.58 -0.01 -4.07
N TYR A 342 -16.87 0.34 -5.14
CA TYR A 342 -17.03 -0.27 -6.47
C TYR A 342 -16.21 -1.56 -6.65
N ILE A 343 -15.32 -1.86 -5.70
CA ILE A 343 -14.43 -3.03 -5.74
C ILE A 343 -15.19 -4.28 -5.26
N GLY A 344 -16.04 -4.11 -4.24
CA GLY A 344 -16.86 -5.18 -3.69
C GLY A 344 -16.30 -5.78 -2.39
N PRO A 345 -16.94 -6.85 -1.88
CA PRO A 345 -16.59 -7.48 -0.62
C PRO A 345 -15.25 -8.22 -0.73
N PRO A 346 -14.57 -8.51 0.40
CA PRO A 346 -13.28 -9.21 0.42
C PRO A 346 -13.28 -10.54 -0.35
N SER A 347 -14.40 -11.26 -0.36
CA SER A 347 -14.58 -12.50 -1.13
C SER A 347 -14.49 -12.32 -2.65
N SER A 348 -14.49 -11.09 -3.17
CA SER A 348 -14.35 -10.77 -4.61
C SER A 348 -12.95 -10.29 -5.00
N VAL A 349 -12.01 -10.25 -4.06
CA VAL A 349 -10.64 -9.80 -4.33
C VAL A 349 -9.60 -10.88 -4.06
N MET A 350 -8.41 -10.69 -4.63
CA MET A 350 -7.18 -11.40 -4.31
C MET A 350 -6.04 -10.38 -4.28
N PHE A 351 -5.09 -10.50 -3.36
CA PHE A 351 -3.99 -9.54 -3.27
C PHE A 351 -2.69 -10.19 -2.81
N ARG A 352 -1.59 -9.47 -2.99
CA ARG A 352 -0.26 -9.94 -2.56
C ARG A 352 -0.14 -9.84 -1.06
N ARG A 353 0.31 -10.93 -0.43
CA ARG A 353 0.44 -11.02 1.03
C ARG A 353 1.38 -9.93 1.57
N ASP A 354 2.55 -9.78 0.96
CA ASP A 354 3.56 -8.86 1.44
C ASP A 354 3.13 -7.39 1.31
N ASP A 355 2.34 -7.06 0.28
CA ASP A 355 1.75 -5.72 0.18
C ASP A 355 0.80 -5.46 1.34
N ALA A 356 -0.08 -6.41 1.67
CA ALA A 356 -0.98 -6.29 2.81
C ALA A 356 -0.23 -6.18 4.15
N LEU A 357 0.89 -6.90 4.31
CA LEU A 357 1.71 -6.87 5.53
C LEU A 357 2.64 -5.66 5.64
N SER A 358 2.97 -5.01 4.52
CA SER A 358 3.72 -3.75 4.53
C SER A 358 2.95 -2.61 5.24
N LEU A 359 1.65 -2.85 5.50
CA LEU A 359 0.67 -1.88 5.95
C LEU A 359 0.25 -2.16 7.39
N GLN A 360 0.89 -1.46 8.34
CA GLN A 360 0.43 -1.29 9.74
C GLN A 360 0.17 -2.59 10.52
N ALA A 361 -0.27 -2.46 11.78
CA ALA A 361 -0.57 -3.61 12.63
C ALA A 361 -1.93 -4.28 12.32
N CYS A 362 -2.81 -3.60 11.58
CA CYS A 362 -4.12 -4.06 11.15
C CYS A 362 -4.37 -3.59 9.71
N VAL A 363 -4.79 -4.51 8.83
CA VAL A 363 -4.96 -4.21 7.40
C VAL A 363 -6.14 -3.28 7.10
N MET A 364 -7.03 -3.07 8.08
CA MET A 364 -8.19 -2.18 8.00
C MET A 364 -7.94 -0.80 8.67
N THR A 365 -6.67 -0.45 8.88
CA THR A 365 -6.25 0.86 9.37
C THR A 365 -5.76 1.73 8.21
N PHE A 366 -6.21 3.00 8.17
CA PHE A 366 -5.79 3.98 7.18
C PHE A 366 -5.20 5.19 7.89
N ALA A 367 -4.04 5.66 7.45
CA ALA A 367 -3.41 6.86 8.01
C ALA A 367 -3.24 6.86 9.56
N GLY A 368 -3.19 5.67 10.17
CA GLY A 368 -3.00 5.47 11.62
C GLY A 368 -4.27 5.19 12.40
N GLU A 369 -5.45 5.32 11.79
CA GLU A 369 -6.73 5.10 12.46
C GLU A 369 -7.47 3.89 11.89
N PHE A 370 -8.12 3.14 12.79
CA PHE A 370 -8.97 2.04 12.41
C PHE A 370 -10.27 2.57 11.81
N THR A 371 -10.74 1.94 10.72
CA THR A 371 -11.98 2.32 10.06
C THR A 371 -13.11 1.35 10.37
N HIS A 372 -14.29 1.88 10.65
CA HIS A 372 -15.46 1.10 11.03
C HIS A 372 -16.48 1.10 9.90
N GLY A 373 -16.92 -0.08 9.46
CA GLY A 373 -17.90 -0.24 8.37
C GLY A 373 -17.33 -0.08 6.95
N ALA A 374 -16.11 0.45 6.80
CA ALA A 374 -15.40 0.59 5.52
C ALA A 374 -13.98 -0.02 5.56
N GLY A 375 -13.80 -1.06 6.39
CA GLY A 375 -12.48 -1.68 6.63
C GLY A 375 -11.89 -2.35 5.39
N ASP A 376 -12.75 -2.95 4.55
CA ASP A 376 -12.39 -3.51 3.25
C ASP A 376 -11.86 -2.42 2.30
N VAL A 377 -12.55 -1.29 2.18
CA VAL A 377 -12.14 -0.13 1.38
C VAL A 377 -10.79 0.38 1.86
N THR A 378 -10.57 0.49 3.16
CA THR A 378 -9.28 0.87 3.73
C THR A 378 -8.15 -0.04 3.28
N MET A 379 -8.34 -1.35 3.38
CA MET A 379 -7.37 -2.34 2.92
C MET A 379 -7.07 -2.12 1.43
N TYR A 380 -8.10 -1.92 0.60
CA TYR A 380 -7.93 -1.67 -0.83
C TYR A 380 -7.17 -0.37 -1.10
N LEU A 381 -7.49 0.73 -0.43
CA LEU A 381 -6.81 2.01 -0.61
C LEU A 381 -5.31 1.89 -0.31
N ASN A 382 -4.96 1.17 0.75
CA ASN A 382 -3.56 0.92 1.06
C ASN A 382 -2.86 0.08 -0.02
N LEU A 383 -3.50 -0.98 -0.54
CA LEU A 383 -2.95 -1.77 -1.65
C LEU A 383 -2.79 -0.95 -2.94
N LEU A 384 -3.80 -0.14 -3.28
CA LEU A 384 -3.84 0.72 -4.47
C LEU A 384 -2.87 1.90 -4.38
N SER A 385 -2.44 2.28 -3.17
CA SER A 385 -1.41 3.31 -2.98
C SER A 385 -0.02 2.86 -3.46
N ARG A 386 0.22 1.54 -3.46
CA ARG A 386 1.49 0.87 -3.75
C ARG A 386 1.61 0.39 -5.20
N GLY A 387 0.49 0.04 -5.84
CA GLY A 387 0.49 -0.42 -7.23
C GLY A 387 -0.91 -0.51 -7.82
N ASP A 388 -1.00 -1.16 -8.98
CA ASP A 388 -2.19 -1.13 -9.81
C ASP A 388 -3.23 -2.19 -9.41
N ALA A 389 -4.38 -2.17 -10.07
CA ALA A 389 -5.37 -3.23 -9.96
C ALA A 389 -5.55 -3.96 -11.28
N VAL A 390 -5.87 -5.24 -11.21
CA VAL A 390 -6.37 -6.02 -12.35
C VAL A 390 -7.84 -6.34 -12.11
N PHE A 391 -8.70 -5.92 -13.02
CA PHE A 391 -10.13 -6.15 -12.97
C PHE A 391 -10.53 -7.26 -13.96
N LEU A 392 -11.31 -8.23 -13.48
CA LEU A 392 -11.89 -9.31 -14.26
C LEU A 392 -13.40 -9.10 -14.39
N MET A 393 -13.90 -9.12 -15.63
CA MET A 393 -15.34 -9.06 -15.90
C MET A 393 -16.05 -10.39 -15.57
N ASP A 394 -15.28 -11.43 -15.32
CA ASP A 394 -15.73 -12.74 -14.86
C ASP A 394 -16.46 -12.65 -13.51
N MET A 395 -17.54 -13.41 -13.38
CA MET A 395 -18.22 -13.64 -12.11
C MET A 395 -17.47 -14.79 -11.44
N LEU A 396 -16.81 -14.57 -10.30
CA LEU A 396 -15.94 -15.57 -9.66
C LEU A 396 -16.27 -15.86 -8.18
N SER A 397 -17.25 -15.16 -7.63
CA SER A 397 -17.72 -15.37 -6.26
C SER A 397 -19.22 -15.14 -6.16
N GLU A 398 -19.80 -15.57 -5.06
CA GLU A 398 -21.20 -15.38 -4.71
C GLU A 398 -21.26 -14.70 -3.34
N PHE A 399 -21.84 -13.51 -3.32
CA PHE A 399 -22.01 -12.71 -2.11
C PHE A 399 -23.41 -12.90 -1.54
N ARG A 400 -23.49 -13.31 -0.28
CA ARG A 400 -24.78 -13.60 0.36
C ARG A 400 -25.42 -12.34 0.92
N ILE A 401 -26.75 -12.28 0.92
CA ILE A 401 -27.53 -11.29 1.65
C ILE A 401 -28.49 -12.01 2.59
N HIS A 402 -28.43 -11.66 3.88
CA HIS A 402 -29.28 -12.21 4.94
C HIS A 402 -29.37 -11.27 6.14
N ASP A 403 -30.36 -11.48 7.00
CA ASP A 403 -30.67 -10.59 8.14
C ASP A 403 -29.54 -10.50 9.18
N ASP A 404 -28.70 -11.54 9.28
CA ASP A 404 -27.56 -11.57 10.21
C ASP A 404 -26.30 -10.84 9.69
N HIS A 405 -26.37 -10.09 8.59
CA HIS A 405 -25.21 -9.36 8.07
C HIS A 405 -24.77 -8.28 9.04
N THR A 406 -23.47 -8.12 9.26
CA THR A 406 -22.94 -7.06 10.14
C THR A 406 -23.44 -5.67 9.71
N SER A 407 -23.50 -5.40 8.40
CA SER A 407 -24.01 -4.14 7.81
C SER A 407 -25.50 -3.86 8.04
N SER A 408 -26.28 -4.79 8.57
CA SER A 408 -27.68 -4.56 8.94
C SER A 408 -27.87 -3.73 10.22
N ASN A 409 -26.80 -3.51 10.99
CA ASN A 409 -26.85 -2.76 12.25
C ASN A 409 -26.85 -1.23 12.02
N PRO A 410 -27.91 -0.49 12.43
CA PRO A 410 -28.01 0.97 12.28
C PRO A 410 -26.82 1.77 12.82
N ALA A 411 -26.17 1.29 13.89
CA ALA A 411 -25.01 1.96 14.48
C ALA A 411 -23.81 1.99 13.53
N ILE A 412 -23.67 0.96 12.67
CA ILE A 412 -22.56 0.87 11.71
C ILE A 412 -22.66 1.96 10.65
N PHE A 413 -23.86 2.35 10.22
CA PHE A 413 -24.02 3.41 9.22
C PHE A 413 -23.42 4.76 9.64
N VAL A 414 -23.57 5.14 10.91
CA VAL A 414 -22.98 6.40 11.43
C VAL A 414 -21.45 6.31 11.43
N HIS A 415 -20.91 5.19 11.92
CA HIS A 415 -19.47 4.95 11.95
C HIS A 415 -18.86 4.85 10.54
N GLU A 416 -19.57 4.22 9.60
CA GLU A 416 -19.17 4.10 8.20
C GLU A 416 -19.12 5.48 7.54
N ARG A 417 -20.13 6.33 7.74
CA ARG A 417 -20.14 7.70 7.22
C ARG A 417 -18.94 8.51 7.74
N ASN A 418 -18.62 8.41 9.03
CA ASN A 418 -17.44 9.07 9.60
C ASN A 418 -16.14 8.50 9.00
N SER A 419 -16.08 7.19 8.79
CA SER A 419 -14.94 6.54 8.14
C SER A 419 -14.75 7.04 6.70
N TRP A 420 -15.81 7.21 5.91
CA TRP A 420 -15.71 7.78 4.56
C TRP A 420 -15.21 9.24 4.55
N ILE A 421 -15.63 10.07 5.50
CA ILE A 421 -15.13 11.44 5.66
C ILE A 421 -13.63 11.41 5.99
N TYR A 422 -13.24 10.54 6.94
CA TYR A 422 -11.84 10.34 7.30
C TYR A 422 -11.00 9.88 6.11
N LEU A 423 -11.44 8.84 5.40
CA LEU A 423 -10.76 8.29 4.23
C LEU A 423 -10.58 9.34 3.13
N LYS A 424 -11.61 10.15 2.85
CA LYS A 424 -11.52 11.22 1.84
C LYS A 424 -10.52 12.31 2.26
N HIS A 425 -10.63 12.80 3.49
CA HIS A 425 -9.72 13.84 4.00
C HIS A 425 -8.26 13.37 4.02
N HIS A 426 -8.01 12.17 4.56
CA HIS A 426 -6.66 11.63 4.65
C HIS A 426 -6.13 11.16 3.29
N GLY A 427 -6.99 10.70 2.38
CA GLY A 427 -6.64 10.38 1.00
C GLY A 427 -6.20 11.62 0.21
N GLN A 428 -6.87 12.77 0.39
CA GLN A 428 -6.43 14.05 -0.19
C GLN A 428 -5.05 14.44 0.34
N ARG A 429 -4.87 14.42 1.67
CA ARG A 429 -3.59 14.73 2.32
C ARG A 429 -2.44 13.82 1.84
N LEU A 430 -2.72 12.54 1.56
CA LEU A 430 -1.73 11.56 1.09
C LEU A 430 -1.59 11.52 -0.44
N GLY A 431 -2.13 12.51 -1.16
CA GLY A 431 -2.00 12.64 -2.61
C GLY A 431 -2.67 11.51 -3.39
N MET A 432 -3.72 10.89 -2.87
CA MET A 432 -4.48 9.82 -3.53
C MET A 432 -5.67 10.33 -4.33
N ILE A 433 -6.05 11.60 -4.17
CA ILE A 433 -7.11 12.24 -4.95
C ILE A 433 -6.45 13.33 -5.82
N PRO A 434 -6.10 13.04 -7.09
CA PRO A 434 -5.62 14.05 -8.02
C PRO A 434 -6.76 14.99 -8.43
N ALA A 435 -6.43 16.03 -9.20
CA ALA A 435 -7.43 16.95 -9.75
C ALA A 435 -8.45 16.24 -10.67
N ASP A 436 -8.07 15.13 -11.32
CA ASP A 436 -8.93 14.30 -12.18
C ASP A 436 -9.26 12.94 -11.55
N ALA A 437 -10.44 12.81 -10.92
CA ALA A 437 -10.86 11.54 -10.28
C ALA A 437 -11.39 10.47 -11.27
N ASN A 438 -10.98 10.52 -12.55
CA ASN A 438 -11.40 9.56 -13.57
C ASN A 438 -10.57 8.27 -13.50
N ILE A 439 -11.23 7.14 -13.73
CA ILE A 439 -10.56 5.83 -13.84
C ILE A 439 -9.64 5.83 -15.06
N LYS A 440 -8.37 5.44 -14.87
CA LYS A 440 -7.37 5.34 -15.93
C LYS A 440 -7.10 3.85 -16.22
N ILE A 441 -7.62 3.36 -17.34
CA ILE A 441 -7.32 2.00 -17.85
C ILE A 441 -5.95 2.03 -18.53
N LYS A 442 -5.05 1.13 -18.10
CA LYS A 442 -3.71 0.98 -18.69
C LYS A 442 -3.74 0.13 -19.95
N ARG A 443 -4.45 -1.00 -19.91
CA ARG A 443 -4.64 -1.93 -21.04
C ARG A 443 -5.76 -2.92 -20.77
N ALA A 444 -6.32 -3.49 -21.84
CA ALA A 444 -7.17 -4.69 -21.77
C ALA A 444 -6.32 -5.95 -21.54
N ILE A 445 -6.90 -7.02 -20.97
CA ILE A 445 -6.16 -8.25 -20.59
C ILE A 445 -6.87 -9.58 -20.91
#